data_AF-A0A653ZWV6-F1
#
_entry.id   AF-A0A653ZWV6-F1
#
_cell.length_a   1.000
_cell.length_b   1.000
_cell.length_c   1.000
_cell.angle_alpha   90.00
_cell.angle_beta   90.00
_cell.angle_gamma   90.00
#
_symmetry.space_group_name_H-M   'P 1'
#
loop_
_entity.id
_entity.type
_entity.pdbx_description
1 polymer ?
#
loop_
_entity_poly.entity_id
_entity_poly.type
_entity_poly.pdbx_seq_one_letter_code
_entity_poly.pdbx_strand_id
1 'polypeptide(L)'
;MNTISFDKNVSQETIDKNQENLKIAQPNLSDFNERMGKDYDLLCRFTNDNSRFFLKQELRYPENTNTIASHINWLLMWKREISDRVYFKIFFNDIEREYEEINRYNSPYVQKDEVYYKITEEFKKKYTNYAPLGFLSEEDEEYIKLEINRKFLQYI
;
A
#
# COMPACT_ATOMS: atom_id res chain seq x y z
N MET A 1 12.20 14.06 -7.41
CA MET A 1 12.50 13.73 -6.00
C MET A 1 11.16 13.60 -5.32
N ASN A 2 10.73 12.37 -4.99
CA ASN A 2 9.40 12.13 -4.42
C ASN A 2 9.40 12.60 -2.97
N THR A 3 8.42 13.44 -2.62
CA THR A 3 8.48 14.23 -1.39
C THR A 3 7.25 13.97 -0.53
N ILE A 4 7.49 13.75 0.76
CA ILE A 4 6.45 13.82 1.78
C ILE A 4 6.38 15.27 2.27
N SER A 5 5.24 15.91 2.06
CA SER A 5 4.97 17.28 2.47
C SER A 5 3.96 17.32 3.63
N PHE A 6 3.87 18.43 4.35
CA PHE A 6 2.89 18.61 5.43
C PHE A 6 1.73 19.52 4.99
N ASP A 7 0.49 19.17 5.38
CA ASP A 7 -0.74 19.87 4.97
C ASP A 7 -0.92 21.27 5.58
N LYS A 8 -0.23 21.57 6.68
CA LYS A 8 -0.36 22.83 7.43
C LYS A 8 0.97 23.21 8.07
N ASN A 9 1.01 24.38 8.73
CA ASN A 9 2.06 24.74 9.67
C ASN A 9 2.00 23.80 10.89
N VAL A 10 2.62 22.63 10.76
CA VAL A 10 2.78 21.66 11.83
C VAL A 10 3.95 22.10 12.72
N SER A 11 3.78 22.03 14.03
CA SER A 11 4.88 22.34 14.96
C SER A 11 6.02 21.33 14.82
N GLN A 12 7.25 21.78 15.06
CA GLN A 12 8.41 20.89 15.05
C GLN A 12 8.26 19.77 16.09
N GLU A 13 7.66 20.06 17.24
CA GLU A 13 7.38 19.06 18.28
C GLU A 13 6.51 17.89 17.76
N THR A 14 5.45 18.17 17.00
CA THR A 14 4.59 17.13 16.42
C THR A 14 5.33 16.30 15.37
N ILE A 15 6.19 16.94 14.57
CA ILE A 15 7.04 16.28 13.58
C ILE A 15 8.03 15.34 14.28
N ASP A 16 8.72 15.83 15.31
CA ASP A 16 9.72 15.07 16.06
C ASP A 16 9.09 13.85 16.75
N LYS A 17 7.91 14.01 17.35
CA LYS A 17 7.13 12.90 17.95
C LYS A 17 6.78 11.79 16.94
N ASN A 18 6.66 12.11 15.65
CA ASN A 18 6.28 11.18 14.59
C ASN A 18 7.45 10.84 13.64
N GLN A 19 8.69 11.14 14.02
CA GLN A 19 9.84 10.99 13.13
C GLN A 19 10.03 9.54 12.64
N GLU A 20 9.74 8.54 13.48
CA GLU A 20 9.82 7.12 13.08
C GLU A 20 8.82 6.81 11.95
N ASN A 21 7.58 7.29 12.04
CA ASN A 21 6.57 7.08 11.01
C ASN A 21 6.99 7.70 9.67
N LEU A 22 7.65 8.86 9.70
CA LEU A 22 8.20 9.51 8.51
C LEU A 22 9.38 8.72 7.91
N LYS A 23 10.25 8.16 8.76
CA LYS A 23 11.35 7.26 8.34
C LYS A 23 10.85 5.97 7.70
N ILE A 24 9.66 5.51 8.09
CA ILE A 24 8.98 4.37 7.46
C ILE A 24 8.38 4.78 6.11
N ALA A 25 7.68 5.91 6.06
CA ALA A 25 6.92 6.31 4.88
C ALA A 25 7.81 6.61 3.66
N GLN A 26 8.96 7.28 3.86
CA GLN A 26 9.80 7.74 2.74
C GLN A 26 10.42 6.59 1.91
N PRO A 27 11.05 5.56 2.51
CA PRO A 27 11.58 4.43 1.74
C PRO A 27 10.49 3.64 1.02
N ASN A 28 9.35 3.41 1.68
CA ASN A 28 8.21 2.71 1.07
C ASN A 28 7.63 3.47 -0.13
N LEU A 29 7.53 4.80 -0.04
CA LEU A 29 7.12 5.63 -1.17
C LEU A 29 8.11 5.52 -2.34
N SER A 30 9.40 5.63 -2.05
CA SER A 30 10.44 5.58 -3.08
C SER A 30 10.42 4.26 -3.84
N ASP A 31 10.39 3.15 -3.11
CA ASP A 31 10.37 1.80 -3.69
C ASP A 31 9.09 1.53 -4.48
N PHE A 32 7.93 1.92 -3.94
CA PHE A 32 6.67 1.76 -4.66
C PHE A 32 6.70 2.51 -6.00
N ASN A 33 7.17 3.76 -5.98
CA ASN A 33 7.27 4.58 -7.18
C ASN A 33 8.24 3.99 -8.21
N GLU A 34 9.40 3.51 -7.78
CA GLU A 34 10.37 2.86 -8.66
C GLU A 34 9.78 1.60 -9.32
N ARG A 35 9.23 0.68 -8.52
CA ARG A 35 8.67 -0.59 -9.04
C ARG A 35 7.45 -0.40 -9.93
N MET A 36 6.60 0.56 -9.60
CA MET A 36 5.35 0.81 -10.33
C MET A 36 5.52 1.85 -11.45
N GLY A 37 6.72 2.42 -11.63
CA GLY A 37 6.95 3.49 -12.61
C GLY A 37 6.07 4.72 -12.36
N LYS A 38 5.86 5.07 -11.09
CA LYS A 38 5.03 6.20 -10.65
C LYS A 38 5.90 7.29 -10.03
N ASP A 39 5.34 8.48 -9.91
CA ASP A 39 5.95 9.67 -9.33
C ASP A 39 5.05 10.26 -8.23
N TYR A 40 4.47 9.37 -7.42
CA TYR A 40 3.58 9.79 -6.36
C TYR A 40 4.29 10.60 -5.28
N ASP A 41 3.57 11.59 -4.76
CA ASP A 41 3.96 12.39 -3.62
C ASP A 41 2.95 12.17 -2.50
N LEU A 42 3.40 12.30 -1.26
CA LEU A 42 2.52 12.18 -0.11
C LEU A 42 2.34 13.52 0.61
N LEU A 43 1.13 13.68 1.13
CA LEU A 43 0.76 14.70 2.07
C LEU A 43 0.54 14.05 3.44
N CYS A 44 1.34 14.45 4.41
CA CYS A 44 1.20 14.05 5.80
C CYS A 44 0.31 15.04 6.54
N ARG A 45 -0.75 14.51 7.15
CA ARG A 45 -1.66 15.20 8.07
C ARG A 45 -1.52 14.57 9.45
N PHE A 46 -1.73 15.37 10.47
CA PHE A 46 -1.77 14.87 11.84
C PHE A 46 -3.20 14.89 12.36
N THR A 47 -3.67 13.78 12.90
CA THR A 47 -4.97 13.67 13.57
C THR A 47 -4.76 13.00 14.91
N ASN A 48 -5.15 13.68 16.00
CA ASN A 48 -4.88 13.25 17.37
C ASN A 48 -3.40 12.87 17.56
N ASP A 49 -2.49 13.76 17.16
CA ASP A 49 -1.02 13.58 17.19
C ASP A 49 -0.44 12.40 16.38
N ASN A 50 -1.26 11.67 15.62
CA ASN A 50 -0.81 10.58 14.77
C ASN A 50 -0.68 11.05 13.31
N SER A 51 0.46 10.74 12.68
CA SER A 51 0.68 10.95 11.25
C SER A 51 -0.24 10.08 10.39
N ARG A 52 -0.84 10.67 9.36
CA ARG A 52 -1.63 9.98 8.34
C ARG A 52 -1.27 10.53 6.96
N PHE A 53 -1.00 9.63 6.03
CA PHE A 53 -0.50 9.95 4.70
C PHE A 53 -1.62 9.89 3.67
N PHE A 54 -1.58 10.81 2.72
CA PHE A 54 -2.53 10.91 1.61
C PHE A 54 -1.74 11.10 0.32
N LEU A 55 -2.22 10.59 -0.80
CA LEU A 55 -1.66 10.99 -2.09
C LEU A 55 -1.91 12.47 -2.32
N LYS A 56 -0.90 13.16 -2.84
CA LYS A 56 -1.03 14.54 -3.30
C LYS A 56 -1.70 14.61 -4.67
N GLN A 57 -1.51 13.59 -5.49
CA GLN A 57 -2.12 13.45 -6.80
C GLN A 57 -3.63 13.20 -6.66
N GLU A 58 -4.43 13.96 -7.42
CA GLU A 58 -5.85 13.69 -7.58
C GLU A 58 -6.04 12.54 -8.56
N LEU A 59 -6.11 11.31 -8.02
CA LEU A 59 -6.42 10.13 -8.82
C LEU A 59 -7.94 9.98 -8.99
N ARG A 60 -8.38 9.57 -10.17
CA ARG A 60 -9.77 9.17 -10.39
C ARG A 60 -9.97 7.73 -9.91
N TYR A 61 -11.20 7.39 -9.54
CA TYR A 61 -11.56 5.99 -9.28
C TYR A 61 -11.34 5.16 -10.56
N PRO A 62 -10.77 3.94 -10.48
CA PRO A 62 -10.38 3.21 -9.27
C PRO A 62 -8.95 3.46 -8.76
N GLU A 63 -8.13 4.22 -9.49
CA GLU A 63 -6.72 4.47 -9.15
C GLU A 63 -6.52 5.17 -7.79
N ASN A 64 -7.55 5.81 -7.23
CA ASN A 64 -7.53 6.40 -5.90
C ASN A 64 -7.71 5.40 -4.75
N THR A 65 -7.92 4.12 -5.05
CA THR A 65 -8.07 3.05 -4.06
C THR A 65 -6.77 2.26 -3.90
N ASN A 66 -6.54 1.73 -2.70
CA ASN A 66 -5.40 0.85 -2.39
C ASN A 66 -4.02 1.40 -2.84
N THR A 67 -3.75 2.67 -2.51
CA THR A 67 -2.55 3.37 -2.94
C THR A 67 -1.40 3.18 -1.97
N ILE A 68 -0.19 3.61 -2.33
CA ILE A 68 0.96 3.62 -1.42
C ILE A 68 0.66 4.36 -0.10
N ALA A 69 -0.16 5.41 -0.14
CA ALA A 69 -0.62 6.10 1.06
C ALA A 69 -1.43 5.17 1.99
N SER A 70 -2.35 4.37 1.42
CA SER A 70 -3.12 3.37 2.18
C SER A 70 -2.20 2.32 2.79
N HIS A 71 -1.27 1.74 2.00
CA HIS A 71 -0.33 0.73 2.49
C HIS A 71 0.54 1.24 3.65
N ILE A 72 1.06 2.47 3.57
CA ILE A 72 1.85 3.08 4.65
C ILE A 72 0.98 3.29 5.90
N ASN A 73 -0.22 3.85 5.74
CA ASN A 73 -1.14 4.04 6.88
C ASN A 73 -1.49 2.72 7.56
N TRP A 74 -1.71 1.65 6.78
CA TRP A 74 -1.97 0.31 7.30
C TRP A 74 -0.83 -0.20 8.16
N LEU A 75 0.41 -0.11 7.66
CA LEU A 75 1.59 -0.49 8.42
C LEU A 75 1.69 0.28 9.74
N LEU A 76 1.52 1.59 9.71
CA LEU A 76 1.67 2.43 10.91
C LEU A 76 0.58 2.15 11.94
N MET A 77 -0.65 1.91 11.50
CA MET A 77 -1.73 1.48 12.39
C MET A 77 -1.42 0.14 13.03
N TRP A 78 -0.92 -0.82 12.25
CA TRP A 78 -0.54 -2.14 12.76
C TRP A 78 0.61 -2.07 13.78
N LYS A 79 1.67 -1.29 13.52
CA LYS A 79 2.77 -1.10 14.48
C LYS A 79 2.32 -0.45 15.80
N ARG A 80 1.24 0.34 15.79
CA ARG A 80 0.71 0.98 17.01
C ARG A 80 -0.12 0.01 17.86
N GLU A 81 -0.81 -0.93 17.21
CA GLU A 81 -1.83 -1.77 17.82
C GLU A 81 -1.49 -3.25 17.68
N ILE A 82 -0.24 -3.61 18.04
CA ILE A 82 0.38 -4.95 17.98
C ILE A 82 -0.31 -5.96 18.93
N SER A 83 -1.64 -5.96 18.97
CA SER A 83 -2.43 -6.85 19.81
C SER A 83 -3.28 -7.82 19.01
N ASP A 84 -3.40 -7.69 17.68
CA ASP A 84 -4.03 -8.73 16.85
C ASP A 84 -3.79 -8.52 15.34
N ARG A 85 -3.58 -9.63 14.59
CA ARG A 85 -3.53 -9.67 13.11
C ARG A 85 -4.85 -9.24 12.43
N VAL A 86 -5.84 -8.75 13.20
CA VAL A 86 -7.12 -8.20 12.72
C VAL A 86 -6.91 -7.06 11.72
N TYR A 87 -5.84 -6.27 11.87
CA TYR A 87 -5.49 -5.21 10.93
C TYR A 87 -5.17 -5.72 9.52
N PHE A 88 -4.60 -6.93 9.40
CA PHE A 88 -4.37 -7.52 8.08
C PHE A 88 -5.66 -7.86 7.35
N LYS A 89 -6.79 -8.02 8.04
CA LYS A 89 -8.09 -8.24 7.35
C LYS A 89 -8.43 -7.08 6.43
N ILE A 90 -8.21 -5.84 6.87
CA ILE A 90 -8.57 -4.68 6.04
C ILE A 90 -7.58 -4.50 4.89
N PHE A 91 -6.29 -4.72 5.14
CA PHE A 91 -5.28 -4.78 4.08
C PHE A 91 -5.62 -5.83 3.01
N PHE A 92 -6.00 -7.05 3.41
CA PHE A 92 -6.41 -8.10 2.46
C PHE A 92 -7.72 -7.77 1.74
N ASN A 93 -8.68 -7.11 2.37
CA ASN A 93 -9.90 -6.65 1.71
C ASN A 93 -9.60 -5.61 0.62
N ASP A 94 -8.64 -4.71 0.84
CA ASP A 94 -8.22 -3.75 -0.17
C ASP A 94 -7.56 -4.46 -1.37
N ILE A 95 -6.73 -5.49 -1.12
CA ILE A 95 -6.15 -6.33 -2.17
C ILE A 95 -7.23 -7.11 -2.93
N GLU A 96 -8.20 -7.68 -2.22
CA GLU A 96 -9.30 -8.46 -2.81
C GLU A 96 -10.11 -7.62 -3.79
N ARG A 97 -10.41 -6.36 -3.44
CA ARG A 97 -11.11 -5.42 -4.33
C ARG A 97 -10.36 -5.14 -5.62
N GLU A 98 -9.03 -5.02 -5.55
CA GLU A 98 -8.20 -4.84 -6.74
C GLU A 98 -8.12 -6.13 -7.57
N TYR A 99 -8.06 -7.28 -6.88
CA TYR A 99 -8.09 -8.60 -7.51
C TYR A 99 -9.41 -8.90 -8.23
N GLU A 100 -10.55 -8.37 -7.76
CA GLU A 100 -11.86 -8.55 -8.42
C GLU A 100 -11.84 -8.14 -9.89
N GLU A 101 -11.07 -7.11 -10.27
CA GLU A 101 -10.92 -6.70 -11.67
C GLU A 101 -10.26 -7.79 -12.52
N ILE A 102 -9.24 -8.45 -11.96
CA ILE A 102 -8.56 -9.58 -12.60
C ILE A 102 -9.49 -10.80 -12.65
N ASN A 103 -10.20 -11.06 -11.55
CA ASN A 103 -11.09 -12.22 -11.43
C ASN A 103 -12.25 -12.19 -12.45
N ARG A 104 -12.67 -11.02 -12.92
CA ARG A 104 -13.67 -10.91 -14.02
C ARG A 104 -13.22 -11.64 -15.29
N TYR A 105 -11.93 -11.73 -15.55
CA TYR A 105 -11.36 -12.46 -16.69
C TYR A 105 -11.29 -13.98 -16.48
N ASN A 106 -11.63 -14.49 -15.29
CA ASN A 106 -11.75 -15.93 -15.05
C ASN A 106 -13.08 -16.52 -15.56
N SER A 107 -13.98 -15.67 -16.07
CA SER A 107 -15.18 -16.13 -16.76
C SER A 107 -14.82 -16.84 -18.07
N PRO A 108 -15.44 -18.00 -18.39
CA PRO A 108 -15.19 -18.71 -19.64
C PRO A 108 -15.65 -17.93 -20.88
N TYR A 109 -16.39 -16.83 -20.69
CA TYR A 109 -16.91 -15.98 -21.76
C TYR A 109 -16.07 -14.73 -22.02
N VAL A 110 -14.98 -14.54 -21.26
CA VAL A 110 -14.10 -13.37 -21.40
C VAL A 110 -12.75 -13.84 -21.91
N GLN A 111 -12.33 -13.34 -23.07
CA GLN A 111 -11.00 -13.62 -23.59
C GLN A 111 -9.98 -12.73 -22.87
N LYS A 112 -8.87 -13.32 -22.44
CA LYS A 112 -7.74 -12.59 -21.89
C LYS A 112 -7.08 -11.78 -23.00
N ASP A 113 -7.03 -10.47 -22.82
CA ASP A 113 -6.45 -9.49 -23.74
C ASP A 113 -5.23 -8.80 -23.12
N GLU A 114 -4.66 -7.82 -23.82
CA GLU A 114 -3.51 -7.05 -23.32
C GLU A 114 -3.81 -6.32 -22.00
N VAL A 115 -5.06 -5.92 -21.77
CA VAL A 115 -5.48 -5.27 -20.52
C VAL A 115 -5.34 -6.24 -19.37
N TYR A 116 -5.85 -7.47 -19.50
CA TYR A 116 -5.69 -8.53 -18.50
C TYR A 116 -4.21 -8.77 -18.13
N TYR A 117 -3.33 -8.89 -19.12
CA TYR A 117 -1.92 -9.17 -18.87
C TYR A 117 -1.25 -8.01 -18.13
N LYS A 118 -1.57 -6.77 -18.51
CA LYS A 118 -1.05 -5.58 -17.86
C LYS A 118 -1.49 -5.48 -16.39
N ILE A 119 -2.79 -5.61 -16.09
CA ILE A 119 -3.29 -5.53 -14.71
C ILE A 119 -2.73 -6.68 -13.85
N THR A 120 -2.56 -7.87 -14.41
CA THR A 120 -1.96 -9.03 -13.72
C THR A 120 -0.50 -8.78 -13.37
N GLU A 121 0.27 -8.22 -14.31
CA GLU A 121 1.68 -7.89 -14.09
C GLU A 121 1.84 -6.80 -13.02
N GLU A 122 1.04 -5.74 -13.09
CA GLU A 122 1.03 -4.66 -12.10
C GLU A 122 0.66 -5.18 -10.71
N PHE A 123 -0.35 -6.04 -10.60
CA PHE A 123 -0.74 -6.68 -9.34
C PHE A 123 0.39 -7.54 -8.75
N LYS A 124 1.03 -8.37 -9.58
CA LYS A 124 2.19 -9.20 -9.16
C LYS A 124 3.34 -8.33 -8.67
N LYS A 125 3.69 -7.26 -9.39
CA LYS A 125 4.71 -6.30 -8.96
C LYS A 125 4.37 -5.66 -7.63
N LYS A 126 3.11 -5.25 -7.44
CA LYS A 126 2.63 -4.53 -6.25
C LYS A 126 2.62 -5.39 -4.99
N TYR A 127 2.34 -6.69 -5.09
CA TYR A 127 2.06 -7.53 -3.91
C TYR A 127 3.03 -8.69 -3.67
N THR A 128 3.83 -9.08 -4.67
CA THR A 128 4.83 -10.14 -4.49
C THR A 128 6.17 -9.56 -4.05
N ASN A 129 6.53 -8.41 -4.63
CA ASN A 129 7.83 -7.78 -4.43
C ASN A 129 7.82 -6.74 -3.32
N TYR A 130 6.66 -6.48 -2.72
CA TYR A 130 6.48 -5.43 -1.72
C TYR A 130 5.70 -5.92 -0.52
N ALA A 131 6.47 -6.23 0.51
CA ALA A 131 6.08 -6.02 1.88
C ALA A 131 6.82 -4.76 2.35
N PRO A 132 6.27 -3.98 3.30
CA PRO A 132 6.87 -2.72 3.67
C PRO A 132 8.35 -2.86 4.03
N LEU A 133 9.21 -2.19 3.28
CA LEU A 133 10.63 -2.48 3.16
C LEU A 133 11.36 -2.60 4.51
N GLY A 134 11.54 -3.83 5.02
CA GLY A 134 12.31 -4.10 6.23
C GLY A 134 11.74 -3.50 7.52
N PHE A 135 10.46 -3.10 7.51
CA PHE A 135 9.77 -2.58 8.70
C PHE A 135 8.86 -3.61 9.38
N LEU A 136 8.59 -4.71 8.68
CA LEU A 136 7.96 -5.89 9.25
C LEU A 136 9.01 -6.83 9.83
N SER A 137 8.58 -7.69 10.74
CA SER A 137 9.37 -8.87 11.10
C SER A 137 9.42 -9.84 9.92
N GLU A 138 10.44 -10.70 9.86
CA GLU A 138 10.53 -11.75 8.85
C GLU A 138 9.30 -12.66 8.87
N GLU A 139 8.80 -13.02 10.06
CA GLU A 139 7.59 -13.82 10.23
C GLU A 139 6.35 -13.14 9.63
N ASP A 140 6.16 -11.85 9.87
CA ASP A 140 5.01 -11.11 9.35
C ASP A 140 5.11 -10.90 7.83
N GLU A 141 6.31 -10.66 7.32
CA GLU A 141 6.56 -10.57 5.88
C GLU A 141 6.27 -11.90 5.17
N GLU A 142 6.75 -13.02 5.71
CA GLU A 142 6.45 -14.36 5.20
C GLU A 142 4.96 -14.68 5.26
N TYR A 143 4.30 -14.38 6.39
CA TYR A 143 2.87 -14.58 6.55
C TYR A 143 2.06 -13.82 5.49
N ILE A 144 2.36 -12.54 5.27
CA ILE A 144 1.65 -11.72 4.27
C ILE A 144 1.89 -12.28 2.86
N LYS A 145 3.13 -12.58 2.50
CA LYS A 145 3.46 -13.15 1.19
C LYS A 145 2.73 -14.47 0.95
N LEU A 146 2.68 -15.34 1.95
CA LEU A 146 1.99 -16.63 1.87
C LEU A 146 0.48 -16.45 1.72
N GLU A 147 -0.14 -15.55 2.48
CA GLU A 147 -1.57 -15.25 2.37
C GLU A 147 -1.92 -14.65 1.00
N ILE A 148 -1.12 -13.69 0.50
CA ILE A 148 -1.32 -13.09 -0.83
C ILE A 148 -1.21 -14.16 -1.92
N ASN A 149 -0.17 -15.01 -1.84
CA ASN A 149 0.04 -16.07 -2.80
C ASN A 149 -1.15 -17.05 -2.82
N ARG A 150 -1.55 -17.52 -1.64
CA ARG A 150 -2.65 -18.48 -1.49
C ARG A 150 -4.00 -17.92 -1.93
N LYS A 151 -4.29 -16.65 -1.63
CA LYS A 151 -5.61 -16.05 -1.90
C LYS A 151 -5.76 -15.48 -3.30
N PHE A 152 -4.68 -14.98 -3.90
CA PHE A 152 -4.76 -14.19 -5.13
C PHE A 152 -3.85 -14.73 -6.24
N LEU A 153 -2.55 -14.95 -5.96
CA LEU A 153 -1.57 -15.21 -7.02
C LEU A 153 -1.67 -16.62 -7.63
N GLN A 154 -2.11 -17.62 -6.86
CA GLN A 154 -2.29 -18.99 -7.37
C GLN A 154 -3.36 -19.11 -8.47
N TYR A 155 -4.22 -18.10 -8.60
CA TYR A 155 -5.36 -18.10 -9.50
C TYR A 155 -5.17 -17.23 -10.75
N ILE A 156 -3.95 -16.71 -10.99
CA ILE A 156 -3.63 -15.78 -12.10
C ILE A 156 -2.40 -16.19 -12.92
#